data_AF-A0A1D6KKR1-F1
#
_entry.id   AF-A0A1D6KKR1-F1
#
_cell.length_a   1.000
_cell.length_b   1.000
_cell.length_c   1.000
_cell.angle_alpha   90.00
_cell.angle_beta   90.00
_cell.angle_gamma   90.00
#
_symmetry.space_group_name_H-M   'P 1'
#
loop_
_entity.id
_entity.type
_entity.pdbx_description
1 polymer ?
#
loop_
_entity_poly.entity_id
_entity_poly.type
_entity_poly.pdbx_seq_one_letter_code
_entity_poly.pdbx_strand_id
1 'polypeptide(L)'
;MHMTCTPPCKFEFCWLCLGAWSDHGERTGGFYACNRYESAKKEGVYDETESRRERAKNSLERYMHYYERWASNQTSRQKAQADLLKAEKDQLANLTYIYGIPETQLKFIIEAWSQIIECRRVLKWTYAYGYYLDDKVKSDFFEYLQGEAESGLERLHQCAEKDLHNFLTPVKFESTETTTPTVAEFGEFRVKLAGLTSVTRNYFENLVQALEAGLEDVHATAQAAGTSIAGTSSKKGGTKSKKKQHTKPSSDHTDDGWPCERCTFLNPPSVVVCSVCEKSRY
;
A
#
# COMPACT_ATOMS: atom_id res chain seq x y z
N MET A 1 10.72 32.33 30.10
CA MET A 1 10.42 30.94 30.47
C MET A 1 9.10 30.79 31.23
N HIS A 2 8.50 31.87 31.70
CA HIS A 2 7.09 31.92 32.12
C HIS A 2 6.16 31.75 30.92
N MET A 3 5.20 30.84 31.01
CA MET A 3 4.14 30.62 30.01
C MET A 3 2.78 30.66 30.69
N THR A 4 1.77 31.14 29.98
CA THR A 4 0.39 31.21 30.46
C THR A 4 -0.52 30.49 29.47
N CYS A 5 -1.29 29.52 29.95
CA CYS A 5 -2.28 28.83 29.13
C CYS A 5 -3.33 29.81 28.60
N THR A 6 -3.79 29.59 27.37
CA THR A 6 -4.86 30.40 26.78
C THR A 6 -6.20 30.17 27.50
N PRO A 7 -7.14 31.14 27.45
CA PRO A 7 -8.47 30.97 28.03
C PRO A 7 -9.18 29.71 27.50
N PRO A 8 -9.95 29.00 28.36
CA PRO A 8 -10.39 29.40 29.70
C PRO A 8 -9.38 29.08 30.83
N CYS A 9 -8.27 28.41 30.55
CA CYS A 9 -7.39 27.82 31.57
C CYS A 9 -6.58 28.87 32.36
N LYS A 10 -5.91 29.81 31.67
CA LYS A 10 -5.10 30.90 32.28
C LYS A 10 -4.00 30.46 33.29
N PHE A 11 -3.70 29.17 33.39
CA PHE A 11 -2.67 28.67 34.30
C PHE A 11 -1.28 29.14 33.89
N GLU A 12 -0.48 29.56 34.86
CA GLU A 12 0.88 30.04 34.66
C GLU A 12 1.91 29.01 35.10
N PHE A 13 2.85 28.69 34.22
CA PHE A 13 3.84 27.64 34.46
C PHE A 13 5.21 27.98 33.88
N CYS A 14 6.23 27.26 34.33
CA CYS A 14 7.58 27.36 33.78
C CYS A 14 7.72 26.42 32.57
N TRP A 15 8.14 26.97 31.43
CA TRP A 15 8.34 26.23 30.18
C TRP A 15 9.38 25.10 30.27
N LEU A 16 10.35 25.19 31.20
CA LEU A 16 11.38 24.17 31.34
C LEU A 16 10.93 22.97 32.17
N CYS A 17 10.44 23.22 33.39
CA CYS A 17 10.11 22.14 34.32
C CYS A 17 8.63 21.75 34.31
N LEU A 18 7.79 22.49 33.57
CA LEU A 18 6.33 22.38 33.51
C LEU A 18 5.59 22.53 34.86
N GLY A 19 6.28 22.97 35.91
CA GLY A 19 5.71 23.27 37.22
C GLY A 19 5.06 24.65 37.30
N ALA A 20 4.26 24.89 38.35
CA ALA A 20 3.57 26.16 38.58
C ALA A 20 4.56 27.33 38.63
N TRP A 21 4.20 28.45 37.98
CA TRP A 21 5.06 29.63 37.97
C TRP A 21 5.20 30.27 39.36
N SER A 22 4.17 30.13 40.21
CA SER A 22 4.18 30.55 41.62
C SER A 22 5.35 29.99 42.42
N ASP A 23 5.86 28.82 42.03
CA ASP A 23 6.92 28.12 42.75
C ASP A 23 8.32 28.59 42.33
N HIS A 24 8.41 29.49 41.34
CA HIS A 24 9.66 30.02 40.80
C HIS A 24 10.01 31.36 41.45
N GLY A 25 11.28 31.51 41.86
CA GLY A 25 11.82 32.71 42.51
C GLY A 25 13.32 32.55 42.80
N GLU A 26 13.87 33.30 43.77
CA GLU A 26 15.30 33.23 44.13
C GLU A 26 15.76 31.80 44.46
N ARG A 27 14.86 31.00 45.06
CA ARG A 27 15.09 29.60 45.48
C ARG A 27 15.30 28.63 44.32
N THR A 28 14.81 28.98 43.13
CA THR A 28 14.88 28.13 41.92
C THR A 28 15.92 28.60 40.91
N GLY A 29 16.81 29.53 41.29
CA GLY A 29 17.82 30.12 40.39
C GLY A 29 17.44 31.51 39.86
N GLY A 30 16.39 32.13 40.40
CA GLY A 30 15.86 33.42 39.96
C GLY A 30 14.67 33.29 39.01
N PHE A 31 14.10 34.42 38.59
CA PHE A 31 12.91 34.46 37.74
C PHE A 31 13.14 33.99 36.29
N TYR A 32 14.40 33.82 35.88
CA TYR A 32 14.77 33.43 34.52
C TYR A 32 15.67 32.19 34.44
N ALA A 33 15.94 31.50 35.56
CA ALA A 33 16.63 30.21 35.55
C ALA A 33 15.86 29.17 36.38
N CYS A 34 15.99 27.89 36.05
CA CYS A 34 15.29 26.81 36.72
C CYS A 34 16.27 25.72 37.18
N ASN A 35 16.80 25.87 38.38
CA ASN A 35 17.71 24.90 39.01
C ASN A 35 17.07 23.52 39.18
N ARG A 36 15.75 23.46 39.36
CA ARG A 36 15.01 22.18 39.44
C ARG A 36 15.05 21.42 38.10
N TYR A 37 14.94 22.13 36.98
CA TYR A 37 15.11 21.52 35.66
C TYR A 37 16.56 21.07 35.43
N GLU A 38 17.55 21.91 35.77
CA GLU A 38 18.97 21.55 35.64
C GLU A 38 19.35 20.31 36.47
N SER A 39 18.85 20.20 37.70
CA SER A 39 19.06 19.02 38.54
C SER A 39 18.35 17.79 37.97
N ALA A 40 17.07 17.89 37.59
CA ALA A 40 16.33 16.78 37.00
C ALA A 40 16.90 16.30 35.64
N LYS A 41 17.50 17.22 34.87
CA LYS A 41 18.22 16.91 33.64
C LYS A 41 19.53 16.17 33.91
N LYS A 42 20.29 16.59 34.93
CA LYS A 42 21.52 15.89 35.36
C LYS A 42 21.25 14.52 35.98
N GLU A 43 20.08 14.34 36.59
CA GLU A 43 19.60 13.07 37.15
C GLU A 43 18.99 12.14 36.07
N GLY A 44 18.93 12.55 34.80
CA GLY A 44 18.44 11.73 33.69
C GLY A 44 16.92 11.61 33.57
N VAL A 45 16.16 12.22 34.49
CA VAL A 45 14.68 12.15 34.52
C VAL A 45 14.07 12.80 33.27
N TYR A 46 14.64 13.92 32.82
CA TYR A 46 14.16 14.58 31.61
C TYR A 46 14.48 13.80 30.32
N ASP A 47 15.60 13.09 30.28
CA ASP A 47 16.00 12.24 29.14
C ASP A 47 14.99 11.09 28.93
N GLU A 48 14.48 10.48 30.02
CA GLU A 48 13.44 9.47 29.93
C GLU A 48 12.09 10.06 29.45
N THR A 49 11.70 11.24 29.95
CA THR A 49 10.46 11.91 29.50
C THR A 49 10.53 12.38 28.05
N GLU A 50 11.68 12.87 27.61
CA GLU A 50 11.95 13.28 26.23
C GLU A 50 11.99 12.06 25.30
N SER A 51 12.66 10.98 25.70
CA SER A 51 12.65 9.68 25.02
C SER A 51 11.25 9.08 24.91
N ARG A 52 10.42 9.20 25.95
CA ARG A 52 9.01 8.80 25.91
C ARG A 52 8.21 9.64 24.92
N ARG A 53 8.43 10.96 24.90
CA ARG A 53 7.78 11.88 23.96
C ARG A 53 8.18 11.55 22.51
N GLU A 54 9.45 11.28 22.27
CA GLU A 54 9.96 10.94 20.94
C GLU A 54 9.42 9.58 20.47
N ARG A 55 9.39 8.56 21.34
CA ARG A 55 8.75 7.27 21.02
C ARG A 55 7.26 7.42 20.68
N ALA A 56 6.53 8.26 21.41
CA ALA A 56 5.13 8.55 21.13
C ALA A 56 4.96 9.26 19.77
N LYS A 57 5.83 10.22 19.46
CA LYS A 57 5.88 10.92 18.18
C LYS A 57 6.17 9.95 17.02
N ASN A 58 7.19 9.13 17.14
CA ASN A 58 7.55 8.11 16.13
C ASN A 58 6.42 7.09 15.91
N SER A 59 5.73 6.69 16.97
CA SER A 59 4.58 5.80 16.88
C SER A 59 3.41 6.44 16.11
N LEU A 60 3.16 7.73 16.36
CA LEU A 60 2.12 8.48 15.65
C LEU A 60 2.50 8.71 14.18
N GLU A 61 3.75 9.10 13.89
CA GLU A 61 4.25 9.27 12.52
C GLU A 61 4.16 7.95 11.73
N ARG A 62 4.53 6.82 12.35
CA ARG A 62 4.35 5.48 11.77
C ARG A 62 2.88 5.22 11.46
N TYR A 63 1.98 5.42 12.42
CA TYR A 63 0.54 5.22 12.19
C TYR A 63 0.02 6.09 11.04
N MET A 64 0.37 7.37 11.01
CA MET A 64 -0.04 8.32 9.96
C MET A 64 0.44 7.86 8.58
N HIS A 65 1.70 7.44 8.45
CA HIS A 65 2.27 6.94 7.20
C HIS A 65 1.42 5.82 6.57
N TYR A 66 1.04 4.82 7.38
CA TYR A 66 0.27 3.67 6.93
C TYR A 66 -1.21 4.01 6.71
N TYR A 67 -1.81 4.78 7.63
CA TYR A 67 -3.22 5.18 7.54
C TYR A 67 -3.50 6.06 6.31
N GLU A 68 -2.65 7.04 6.02
CA GLU A 68 -2.82 7.91 4.85
C GLU A 68 -2.78 7.12 3.54
N ARG A 69 -1.90 6.12 3.43
CA ARG A 69 -1.77 5.28 2.24
C ARG A 69 -2.92 4.28 2.10
N TRP A 70 -3.40 3.72 3.22
CA TRP A 70 -4.63 2.94 3.26
C TRP A 70 -5.83 3.78 2.77
N ALA A 71 -5.98 5.00 3.29
CA ALA A 71 -7.09 5.89 2.96
C ALA A 71 -7.00 6.39 1.50
N SER A 72 -5.79 6.73 1.05
CA SER A 72 -5.52 7.14 -0.33
C SER A 72 -5.91 6.04 -1.32
N ASN A 73 -5.50 4.78 -1.08
CA ASN A 73 -5.88 3.67 -1.94
C ASN A 73 -7.40 3.42 -1.96
N GLN A 74 -8.11 3.60 -0.83
CA GLN A 74 -9.56 3.53 -0.81
C GLN A 74 -10.21 4.63 -1.67
N THR A 75 -9.74 5.87 -1.55
CA THR A 75 -10.25 7.01 -2.33
C THR A 75 -9.94 6.83 -3.82
N SER A 76 -8.71 6.47 -4.18
CA SER A 76 -8.31 6.20 -5.56
C SER A 76 -9.09 5.03 -6.16
N ARG A 77 -9.43 4.00 -5.37
CA ARG A 77 -10.31 2.91 -5.82
C ARG A 77 -11.72 3.41 -6.16
N GLN A 78 -12.31 4.25 -5.32
CA GLN A 78 -13.64 4.82 -5.57
C GLN A 78 -13.65 5.69 -6.83
N LYS A 79 -12.59 6.48 -7.05
CA LYS A 79 -12.41 7.24 -8.28
C LYS A 79 -12.32 6.32 -9.50
N ALA A 80 -11.48 5.28 -9.45
CA ALA A 80 -11.34 4.31 -10.53
C ALA A 80 -12.66 3.57 -10.83
N GLN A 81 -13.51 3.30 -9.83
CA GLN A 81 -14.86 2.77 -10.04
C GLN A 81 -15.76 3.75 -10.80
N ALA A 82 -15.72 5.05 -10.46
CA ALA A 82 -16.47 6.07 -11.19
C ALA A 82 -15.96 6.22 -12.63
N ASP A 83 -14.64 6.17 -12.84
CA ASP A 83 -14.02 6.24 -14.16
C ASP A 83 -14.34 4.99 -15.01
N LEU A 84 -14.40 3.80 -14.41
CA LEU A 84 -14.88 2.58 -15.06
C LEU A 84 -16.32 2.75 -15.57
N LEU A 85 -17.23 3.22 -14.72
CA LEU A 85 -18.64 3.44 -15.10
C LEU A 85 -18.75 4.47 -16.23
N LYS A 86 -17.93 5.53 -16.19
CA LYS A 86 -17.84 6.51 -17.27
C LYS A 86 -17.31 5.89 -18.57
N ALA A 87 -16.32 5.00 -18.46
CA ALA A 87 -15.78 4.29 -19.61
C ALA A 87 -16.86 3.45 -20.30
N GLU A 88 -17.57 2.64 -19.53
CA GLU A 88 -18.67 1.77 -20.02
C GLU A 88 -19.80 2.56 -20.65
N LYS A 89 -20.20 3.68 -20.04
CA LYS A 89 -21.39 4.43 -20.47
C LYS A 89 -21.13 5.32 -21.68
N ASP A 90 -20.00 6.02 -21.71
CA ASP A 90 -19.78 7.12 -22.65
C ASP A 90 -18.55 6.91 -23.54
N GLN A 91 -17.42 6.44 -22.98
CA GLN A 91 -16.15 6.44 -23.71
C GLN A 91 -16.08 5.35 -24.78
N LEU A 92 -16.62 4.15 -24.53
CA LEU A 92 -16.61 3.06 -25.53
C LEU A 92 -17.44 3.42 -26.77
N ALA A 93 -18.63 4.00 -26.58
CA ALA A 93 -19.47 4.46 -27.68
C ALA A 93 -18.80 5.58 -28.48
N ASN A 94 -18.12 6.51 -27.81
CA ASN A 94 -17.37 7.59 -28.47
C ASN A 94 -16.21 7.03 -29.32
N LEU A 95 -15.42 6.10 -28.77
CA LEU A 95 -14.35 5.43 -29.54
C LEU A 95 -14.89 4.64 -30.73
N THR A 96 -16.04 3.99 -30.56
CA THR A 96 -16.73 3.29 -31.66
C THR A 96 -17.13 4.26 -32.77
N TYR A 97 -17.64 5.44 -32.40
CA TYR A 97 -18.01 6.49 -33.35
C TYR A 97 -16.80 7.09 -34.08
N ILE A 98 -15.71 7.40 -33.36
CA ILE A 98 -14.51 8.04 -33.93
C ILE A 98 -13.71 7.08 -34.82
N TYR A 99 -13.48 5.85 -34.36
CA TYR A 99 -12.54 4.92 -35.01
C TYR A 99 -13.24 3.76 -35.76
N GLY A 100 -14.57 3.64 -35.66
CA GLY A 100 -15.33 2.55 -36.28
C GLY A 100 -15.07 1.18 -35.66
N ILE A 101 -14.52 1.13 -34.45
CA ILE A 101 -14.14 -0.12 -33.77
C ILE A 101 -15.33 -0.61 -32.94
N PRO A 102 -15.81 -1.87 -33.10
CA PRO A 102 -16.90 -2.39 -32.29
C PRO A 102 -16.57 -2.41 -30.80
N GLU A 103 -17.53 -2.10 -29.93
CA GLU A 103 -17.36 -2.11 -28.47
C GLU A 103 -16.81 -3.44 -27.92
N THR A 104 -17.13 -4.56 -28.57
CA THR A 104 -16.60 -5.88 -28.21
C THR A 104 -15.08 -5.97 -28.30
N GLN A 105 -14.45 -5.16 -29.16
CA GLN A 105 -13.00 -5.06 -29.28
C GLN A 105 -12.37 -4.03 -28.32
N LEU A 106 -13.18 -3.23 -27.62
CA LEU A 106 -12.74 -2.21 -26.68
C LEU A 106 -12.73 -2.68 -25.21
N LYS A 107 -13.13 -3.94 -24.95
CA LYS A 107 -13.18 -4.54 -23.61
C LYS A 107 -11.87 -4.47 -22.82
N PHE A 108 -10.73 -4.37 -23.51
CA PHE A 108 -9.41 -4.20 -22.86
C PHE A 108 -9.33 -2.95 -21.97
N ILE A 109 -10.12 -1.89 -22.25
CA ILE A 109 -10.21 -0.69 -21.42
C ILE A 109 -10.91 -1.01 -20.10
N ILE A 110 -12.00 -1.77 -20.17
CA ILE A 110 -12.77 -2.22 -19.01
C ILE A 110 -11.96 -3.17 -18.13
N GLU A 111 -11.21 -4.08 -18.75
CA GLU A 111 -10.28 -4.99 -18.07
C GLU A 111 -9.17 -4.21 -17.34
N ALA A 112 -8.61 -3.17 -17.97
CA ALA A 112 -7.59 -2.31 -17.35
C ALA A 112 -8.14 -1.61 -16.09
N TRP A 113 -9.32 -0.98 -16.19
CA TRP A 113 -9.95 -0.33 -15.04
C TRP A 113 -10.31 -1.31 -13.92
N SER A 114 -10.84 -2.48 -14.28
CA SER A 114 -11.13 -3.55 -13.31
C SER A 114 -9.86 -4.01 -12.58
N GLN A 115 -8.76 -4.17 -13.31
CA GLN A 115 -7.45 -4.49 -12.73
C GLN A 115 -6.97 -3.38 -11.78
N ILE A 116 -7.08 -2.10 -12.16
CA ILE A 116 -6.72 -0.96 -11.29
C ILE A 116 -7.52 -1.00 -9.99
N ILE A 117 -8.83 -1.23 -10.05
CA ILE A 117 -9.72 -1.28 -8.88
C ILE A 117 -9.30 -2.38 -7.90
N GLU A 118 -9.00 -3.58 -8.41
CA GLU A 118 -8.56 -4.69 -7.57
C GLU A 118 -7.15 -4.46 -7.01
N CYS A 119 -6.23 -3.93 -7.82
CA CYS A 119 -4.90 -3.55 -7.34
C CYS A 119 -4.96 -2.52 -6.19
N ARG A 120 -5.79 -1.48 -6.30
CA ARG A 120 -6.00 -0.50 -5.22
C ARG A 120 -6.59 -1.14 -3.96
N ARG A 121 -7.50 -2.11 -4.13
CA ARG A 121 -8.04 -2.88 -2.99
C ARG A 121 -6.93 -3.68 -2.30
N VAL A 122 -6.07 -4.36 -3.05
CA VAL A 122 -4.94 -5.11 -2.48
C VAL A 122 -4.00 -4.17 -1.75
N LEU A 123 -3.55 -3.07 -2.37
CA LEU A 123 -2.64 -2.10 -1.73
C LEU A 123 -3.19 -1.52 -0.43
N LYS A 124 -4.50 -1.21 -0.40
CA LYS A 124 -5.15 -0.76 0.83
C LYS A 124 -4.88 -1.75 1.98
N TRP A 125 -5.03 -3.05 1.74
CA TRP A 125 -4.83 -4.07 2.78
C TRP A 125 -3.37 -4.42 3.01
N THR A 126 -2.48 -4.26 2.01
CA THR A 126 -1.04 -4.44 2.23
C THR A 126 -0.49 -3.38 3.18
N TYR A 127 -1.01 -2.14 3.16
CA TYR A 127 -0.64 -1.14 4.17
C TYR A 127 -1.12 -1.48 5.58
N ALA A 128 -2.29 -2.11 5.71
CA ALA A 128 -2.71 -2.63 7.02
C ALA A 128 -1.80 -3.77 7.49
N TYR A 129 -1.42 -4.68 6.57
CA TYR A 129 -0.49 -5.77 6.85
C TYR A 129 0.89 -5.25 7.28
N GLY A 130 1.51 -4.36 6.49
CA GLY A 130 2.83 -3.81 6.77
C GLY A 130 2.90 -3.03 8.09
N TYR A 131 1.80 -2.39 8.52
CA TYR A 131 1.76 -1.71 9.82
C TYR A 131 2.01 -2.68 10.98
N TYR A 132 1.46 -3.89 10.91
CA TYR A 132 1.60 -4.92 11.95
C TYR A 132 2.78 -5.86 11.73
N LEU A 133 3.51 -5.73 10.62
CA LEU A 133 4.71 -6.51 10.37
C LEU A 133 5.87 -5.98 11.24
N ASP A 134 6.43 -6.87 12.04
CA ASP A 134 7.46 -6.59 13.06
C ASP A 134 8.81 -7.26 12.77
N ASP A 135 8.82 -8.30 11.92
CA ASP A 135 10.03 -8.90 11.37
C ASP A 135 10.67 -7.98 10.32
N LYS A 136 11.83 -7.40 10.66
CA LYS A 136 12.55 -6.47 9.79
C LYS A 136 12.93 -7.09 8.43
N VAL A 137 13.35 -8.35 8.42
CA VAL A 137 13.84 -9.01 7.20
C VAL A 137 12.67 -9.27 6.25
N LYS A 138 11.51 -9.68 6.80
CA LYS A 138 10.26 -9.77 6.05
C LYS A 138 9.75 -8.41 5.59
N SER A 139 9.91 -7.36 6.40
CA SER A 139 9.53 -5.99 6.03
C SER A 139 10.28 -5.50 4.81
N ASP A 140 11.60 -5.65 4.78
CA ASP A 140 12.43 -5.18 3.66
C ASP A 140 12.01 -5.87 2.33
N PHE A 141 11.71 -7.18 2.36
CA PHE A 141 11.24 -7.91 1.18
C PHE A 141 9.80 -7.55 0.78
N PHE A 142 8.91 -7.40 1.76
CA PHE A 142 7.54 -6.96 1.55
C PHE A 142 7.49 -5.56 0.90
N GLU A 143 8.27 -4.61 1.41
CA GLU A 143 8.35 -3.24 0.87
C GLU A 143 8.86 -3.24 -0.57
N TYR A 144 9.80 -4.11 -0.91
CA TYR A 144 10.26 -4.29 -2.29
C TYR A 144 9.13 -4.77 -3.21
N LEU A 145 8.42 -5.85 -2.82
CA LEU A 145 7.31 -6.38 -3.62
C LEU A 145 6.16 -5.37 -3.75
N GLN A 146 5.83 -4.67 -2.65
CA GLN A 146 4.82 -3.62 -2.64
C GLN A 146 5.22 -2.47 -3.58
N GLY A 147 6.48 -2.02 -3.54
CA GLY A 147 6.99 -0.96 -4.40
C GLY A 147 6.91 -1.29 -5.90
N GLU A 148 7.26 -2.53 -6.28
CA GLU A 148 7.13 -3.00 -7.67
C GLU A 148 5.67 -3.01 -8.13
N ALA A 149 4.76 -3.50 -7.27
CA ALA A 149 3.32 -3.52 -7.54
C ALA A 149 2.74 -2.10 -7.67
N GLU A 150 3.11 -1.18 -6.79
CA GLU A 150 2.68 0.23 -6.85
C GLU A 150 3.17 0.92 -8.12
N SER A 151 4.44 0.76 -8.46
CA SER A 151 5.01 1.31 -9.70
C SER A 151 4.33 0.75 -10.95
N GLY A 152 4.00 -0.55 -10.98
CA GLY A 152 3.18 -1.16 -12.02
C GLY A 152 1.78 -0.55 -12.10
N LEU A 153 1.12 -0.38 -10.95
CA LEU A 153 -0.23 0.19 -10.88
C LEU A 153 -0.29 1.63 -11.36
N GLU A 154 0.64 2.51 -10.93
CA GLU A 154 0.62 3.91 -11.35
C GLU A 154 0.84 4.06 -12.86
N ARG A 155 1.71 3.24 -13.47
CA ARG A 155 1.90 3.22 -14.94
C ARG A 155 0.63 2.80 -15.67
N LEU A 156 -0.04 1.75 -15.19
CA LEU A 156 -1.31 1.28 -15.76
C LEU A 156 -2.40 2.36 -15.63
N HIS A 157 -2.56 2.93 -14.43
CA HIS A 157 -3.56 3.94 -14.15
C HIS A 157 -3.34 5.21 -14.98
N GLN A 158 -2.09 5.68 -15.10
CA GLN A 158 -1.77 6.80 -15.97
C GLN A 158 -2.14 6.54 -17.43
N CYS A 159 -1.88 5.33 -17.94
CA CYS A 159 -2.24 4.96 -19.31
C CYS A 159 -3.77 4.92 -19.51
N ALA A 160 -4.50 4.33 -18.56
CA ALA A 160 -5.95 4.26 -18.61
C ALA A 160 -6.66 5.62 -18.47
N GLU A 161 -6.09 6.55 -17.68
CA GLU A 161 -6.69 7.87 -17.44
C GLU A 161 -6.24 8.91 -18.49
N LYS A 162 -4.93 9.08 -18.68
CA LYS A 162 -4.37 10.18 -19.48
C LYS A 162 -4.18 9.80 -20.94
N ASP A 163 -3.56 8.66 -21.22
CA ASP A 163 -3.27 8.28 -22.60
C ASP A 163 -4.58 8.01 -23.36
N LEU A 164 -5.56 7.37 -22.71
CA LEU A 164 -6.90 7.16 -23.26
C LEU A 164 -7.60 8.49 -23.64
N HIS A 165 -7.43 9.53 -22.82
CA HIS A 165 -8.07 10.82 -23.04
C HIS A 165 -7.67 11.48 -24.38
N ASN A 166 -6.44 11.22 -24.84
CA ASN A 166 -5.95 11.71 -26.14
C ASN A 166 -6.77 11.18 -27.32
N PHE A 167 -7.40 10.01 -27.18
CA PHE A 167 -8.22 9.39 -28.21
C PHE A 167 -9.70 9.74 -28.11
N LEU A 168 -10.14 10.36 -27.01
CA LEU A 168 -11.54 10.70 -26.72
C LEU A 168 -11.92 12.14 -27.08
N THR A 169 -10.93 13.02 -27.25
CA THR A 169 -11.16 14.44 -27.50
C THR A 169 -11.34 14.70 -29.00
N PRO A 170 -12.50 15.24 -29.45
CA PRO A 170 -12.63 15.68 -30.83
C PRO A 170 -11.67 16.85 -31.08
N VAL A 171 -10.94 16.84 -32.19
CA VAL A 171 -10.06 17.94 -32.58
C VAL A 171 -10.87 19.24 -32.62
N LYS A 172 -10.50 20.21 -31.77
CA LYS A 172 -11.04 21.57 -31.84
C LYS A 172 -10.57 22.20 -33.15
N PHE A 173 -11.52 22.66 -33.95
CA PHE A 173 -11.32 23.19 -35.31
C PHE A 173 -10.55 24.53 -35.39
N GLU A 174 -9.95 25.02 -34.30
CA GLU A 174 -9.45 26.40 -34.18
C GLU A 174 -7.94 26.56 -34.07
N SER A 175 -7.14 25.50 -34.25
CA SER A 175 -5.68 25.62 -34.32
C SER A 175 -5.11 24.78 -35.46
N THR A 176 -4.28 25.42 -36.28
CA THR A 176 -3.83 25.00 -37.62
C THR A 176 -3.01 23.70 -37.71
N GLU A 177 -2.77 22.98 -36.62
CA GLU A 177 -2.05 21.69 -36.63
C GLU A 177 -2.50 20.82 -35.45
N THR A 178 -3.61 20.10 -35.58
CA THR A 178 -3.92 19.01 -34.64
C THR A 178 -4.53 17.84 -35.41
N THR A 179 -3.67 16.92 -35.82
CA THR A 179 -4.07 15.67 -36.49
C THR A 179 -4.81 14.80 -35.47
N THR A 180 -6.04 14.38 -35.78
CA THR A 180 -6.72 13.31 -35.04
C THR A 180 -5.83 12.08 -34.97
N PRO A 181 -5.70 11.40 -33.81
CA PRO A 181 -4.94 10.16 -33.74
C PRO A 181 -5.43 9.16 -34.78
N THR A 182 -4.51 8.47 -35.42
CA THR A 182 -4.78 7.46 -36.44
C THR A 182 -5.25 6.15 -35.80
N VAL A 183 -5.92 5.30 -36.59
CA VAL A 183 -6.30 3.94 -36.17
C VAL A 183 -5.07 3.11 -35.80
N ALA A 184 -3.91 3.36 -36.44
CA ALA A 184 -2.66 2.69 -36.11
C ALA A 184 -2.16 3.07 -34.71
N GLU A 185 -2.15 4.37 -34.37
CA GLU A 185 -1.78 4.85 -33.02
C GLU A 185 -2.73 4.33 -31.95
N PHE A 186 -4.03 4.21 -32.25
CA PHE A 186 -4.97 3.56 -31.35
C PHE A 186 -4.67 2.06 -31.16
N GLY A 187 -4.23 1.38 -32.22
CA GLY A 187 -3.76 0.00 -32.15
C GLY A 187 -2.55 -0.17 -31.23
N GLU A 188 -1.58 0.75 -31.30
CA GLU A 188 -0.42 0.78 -30.40
C GLU A 188 -0.83 1.03 -28.95
N PHE A 189 -1.76 1.97 -28.73
CA PHE A 189 -2.34 2.22 -27.41
C PHE A 189 -3.00 0.97 -26.83
N ARG A 190 -3.78 0.24 -27.65
CA ARG A 190 -4.40 -1.03 -27.22
C ARG A 190 -3.37 -2.04 -26.75
N VAL A 191 -2.29 -2.24 -27.52
CA VAL A 191 -1.22 -3.18 -27.14
C VAL A 191 -0.54 -2.73 -25.85
N LYS A 192 -0.25 -1.43 -25.72
CA LYS A 192 0.35 -0.85 -24.51
C LYS A 192 -0.52 -1.06 -23.27
N LEU A 193 -1.81 -0.71 -23.34
CA LEU A 193 -2.73 -0.81 -22.20
C LEU A 193 -2.95 -2.26 -21.78
N ALA A 194 -3.13 -3.17 -22.74
CA ALA A 194 -3.26 -4.61 -22.46
C ALA A 194 -1.98 -5.19 -21.83
N GLY A 195 -0.80 -4.80 -22.36
CA GLY A 195 0.49 -5.20 -21.82
C GLY A 195 0.71 -4.73 -20.38
N LEU A 196 0.44 -3.44 -20.10
CA LEU A 196 0.50 -2.89 -18.73
C LEU A 196 -0.48 -3.61 -17.80
N THR A 197 -1.70 -3.89 -18.26
CA THR A 197 -2.71 -4.63 -17.48
C THR A 197 -2.18 -6.00 -17.06
N SER A 198 -1.58 -6.75 -18.00
CA SER A 198 -1.02 -8.07 -17.71
C SER A 198 0.19 -8.02 -16.78
N VAL A 199 1.10 -7.06 -16.99
CA VAL A 199 2.31 -6.92 -16.16
C VAL A 199 1.93 -6.52 -14.74
N THR A 200 1.03 -5.56 -14.58
CA THR A 200 0.52 -5.15 -13.26
C THR A 200 -0.18 -6.30 -12.55
N ARG A 201 -0.98 -7.11 -13.26
CA ARG A 201 -1.56 -8.32 -12.67
C ARG A 201 -0.49 -9.24 -12.09
N ASN A 202 0.57 -9.53 -12.83
CA ASN A 202 1.65 -10.41 -12.38
C ASN A 202 2.34 -9.87 -11.11
N TYR A 203 2.61 -8.57 -11.03
CA TYR A 203 3.19 -7.98 -9.81
C TYR A 203 2.29 -8.19 -8.59
N PHE A 204 0.98 -8.01 -8.75
CA PHE A 204 0.03 -8.20 -7.66
C PHE A 204 -0.19 -9.67 -7.29
N GLU A 205 -0.22 -10.58 -8.26
CA GLU A 205 -0.27 -12.02 -8.01
C GLU A 205 0.96 -12.48 -7.21
N ASN A 206 2.15 -12.04 -7.60
CA ASN A 206 3.38 -12.35 -6.86
C ASN A 206 3.36 -11.77 -5.44
N LEU A 207 2.90 -10.53 -5.26
CA LEU A 207 2.77 -9.89 -3.95
C LEU A 207 1.80 -10.68 -3.05
N VAL A 208 0.62 -11.04 -3.57
CA VAL A 208 -0.38 -11.79 -2.81
C VAL A 208 0.13 -13.18 -2.45
N GLN A 209 0.75 -13.91 -3.40
CA GLN A 209 1.33 -15.23 -3.13
C GLN A 209 2.41 -15.17 -2.05
N ALA A 210 3.29 -14.17 -2.10
CA ALA A 210 4.34 -14.00 -1.08
C ALA A 210 3.74 -13.71 0.31
N LEU A 211 2.67 -12.93 0.38
CA LEU A 211 1.94 -12.66 1.63
C LEU A 211 1.23 -13.90 2.18
N GLU A 212 0.58 -14.68 1.31
CA GLU A 212 -0.07 -15.94 1.66
C GLU A 212 0.93 -17.00 2.15
N ALA A 213 2.13 -17.01 1.58
CA ALA A 213 3.25 -17.83 2.02
C ALA A 213 3.98 -17.29 3.26
N GLY A 214 3.47 -16.23 3.90
CA GLY A 214 4.06 -15.68 5.13
C GLY A 214 5.44 -15.06 4.95
N LEU A 215 5.79 -14.67 3.71
CA LEU A 215 7.09 -14.09 3.32
C LEU A 215 8.26 -15.03 3.65
N GLU A 216 8.09 -16.35 3.47
CA GLU A 216 9.14 -17.35 3.71
C GLU A 216 10.29 -17.28 2.69
N ASP A 217 10.03 -16.73 1.49
CA ASP A 217 11.01 -16.61 0.40
C ASP A 217 12.24 -15.75 0.76
N VAL A 218 12.17 -14.98 1.84
CA VAL A 218 13.31 -14.19 2.33
C VAL A 218 14.46 -15.08 2.79
N HIS A 219 14.18 -16.33 3.19
CA HIS A 219 15.21 -17.30 3.53
C HIS A 219 15.89 -17.93 2.30
N ALA A 220 15.22 -17.97 1.14
CA ALA A 220 15.77 -18.51 -0.10
C ALA A 220 16.84 -17.58 -0.70
N THR A 221 16.66 -16.26 -0.59
CA THR A 221 17.63 -15.25 -1.05
C THR A 221 18.82 -15.09 -0.10
N ALA A 222 18.63 -15.26 1.21
CA ALA A 222 19.72 -15.23 2.18
C ALA A 222 20.72 -16.39 2.01
N GLN A 223 20.26 -17.59 1.62
CA GLN A 223 21.14 -18.74 1.34
C GLN A 223 21.84 -18.66 -0.02
N ALA A 224 21.24 -17.97 -1.00
CA ALA A 224 21.86 -17.75 -2.31
C ALA A 224 23.00 -16.71 -2.25
N ALA A 225 22.90 -15.69 -1.39
CA ALA A 225 23.93 -14.66 -1.24
C ALA A 225 25.23 -15.15 -0.57
N GLY A 226 25.21 -16.32 0.09
CA GLY A 226 26.39 -16.90 0.74
C GLY A 226 27.29 -17.76 -0.15
N THR A 227 26.91 -18.04 -1.41
CA THR A 227 27.59 -19.07 -2.22
C THR A 227 27.80 -18.69 -3.69
N SER A 228 28.31 -17.50 -3.98
CA SER A 228 28.73 -17.17 -5.35
C SER A 228 30.01 -16.34 -5.42
N ILE A 229 31.14 -16.97 -5.05
CA ILE A 229 32.45 -16.69 -5.66
C ILE A 229 33.07 -18.04 -6.01
N ALA A 230 32.84 -18.53 -7.24
CA ALA A 230 33.81 -19.31 -8.02
C ALA A 230 33.20 -19.74 -9.37
N GLY A 231 33.77 -19.19 -10.44
CA GLY A 231 34.30 -19.98 -11.56
C GLY A 231 33.32 -20.74 -12.46
N THR A 232 33.05 -20.14 -13.62
CA THR A 232 32.62 -20.78 -14.87
C THR A 232 33.48 -21.99 -15.26
N SER A 233 32.85 -23.14 -15.56
CA SER A 233 33.30 -24.04 -16.64
C SER A 233 32.24 -25.07 -17.01
N SER A 234 32.06 -25.21 -18.33
CA SER A 234 31.15 -26.14 -19.00
C SER A 234 31.48 -27.62 -18.76
N LYS A 235 30.45 -28.48 -18.68
CA LYS A 235 30.39 -29.76 -19.42
C LYS A 235 29.00 -30.41 -19.38
N LYS A 236 28.64 -30.98 -20.54
CA LYS A 236 27.48 -31.83 -20.85
C LYS A 236 27.44 -33.12 -20.03
N GLY A 237 26.23 -33.65 -19.79
CA GLY A 237 25.99 -35.09 -19.78
C GLY A 237 24.86 -35.60 -18.87
N GLY A 238 23.80 -36.16 -19.48
CA GLY A 238 23.24 -37.46 -19.09
C GLY A 238 22.32 -37.58 -17.87
N THR A 239 21.02 -37.60 -18.15
CA THR A 239 19.96 -38.46 -17.56
C THR A 239 20.26 -39.32 -16.31
N LYS A 240 19.44 -39.16 -15.26
CA LYS A 240 18.54 -40.22 -14.74
C LYS A 240 17.64 -39.73 -13.59
N SER A 241 16.36 -40.01 -13.76
CA SER A 241 15.29 -39.92 -12.77
C SER A 241 15.58 -40.72 -11.50
N LYS A 242 15.32 -40.12 -10.32
CA LYS A 242 14.98 -40.89 -9.11
C LYS A 242 14.06 -40.07 -8.20
N LYS A 243 12.80 -40.49 -8.24
CA LYS A 243 11.69 -40.12 -7.35
C LYS A 243 12.07 -40.48 -5.91
N LYS A 244 12.11 -39.50 -5.00
CA LYS A 244 12.15 -39.74 -3.56
C LYS A 244 10.90 -39.14 -2.92
N GLN A 245 10.08 -40.03 -2.39
CA GLN A 245 8.97 -39.72 -1.50
C GLN A 245 9.53 -39.10 -0.22
N HIS A 246 8.97 -37.96 0.18
CA HIS A 246 9.10 -37.46 1.55
C HIS A 246 7.74 -37.55 2.25
N THR A 247 7.82 -38.19 3.41
CA THR A 247 6.82 -38.47 4.42
C THR A 247 6.26 -37.18 5.03
N LYS A 248 4.93 -37.08 5.11
CA LYS A 248 4.21 -36.08 5.91
C LYS A 248 4.48 -36.31 7.41
N PRO A 249 4.65 -35.25 8.22
CA PRO A 249 4.21 -35.29 9.60
C PRO A 249 2.71 -34.92 9.66
N SER A 250 2.00 -35.69 10.46
CA SER A 250 0.62 -35.44 10.89
C SER A 250 0.61 -34.36 11.97
N SER A 251 -0.29 -33.40 11.85
CA SER A 251 -0.86 -32.67 12.98
C SER A 251 -2.28 -32.22 12.60
N ASP A 252 -3.25 -32.90 13.22
CA ASP A 252 -4.65 -32.51 13.29
C ASP A 252 -4.81 -31.06 13.75
N HIS A 253 -5.59 -30.27 13.01
CA HIS A 253 -6.58 -29.34 13.56
C HIS A 253 -7.57 -29.00 12.44
N THR A 254 -8.78 -29.55 12.56
CA THR A 254 -9.96 -29.22 11.74
C THR A 254 -10.40 -27.79 12.07
N ASP A 255 -10.21 -26.86 11.14
CA ASP A 255 -10.79 -25.51 11.24
C ASP A 255 -11.89 -25.36 10.17
N ASP A 256 -13.05 -25.99 10.44
CA ASP A 256 -14.24 -26.02 9.58
C ASP A 256 -14.98 -24.65 9.55
N GLY A 257 -14.26 -23.55 9.36
CA GLY A 257 -14.83 -22.21 9.24
C GLY A 257 -15.39 -21.92 7.83
N TRP A 258 -16.22 -20.89 7.70
CA TRP A 258 -16.68 -20.39 6.40
C TRP A 258 -16.20 -18.94 6.15
N PRO A 259 -15.59 -18.64 4.99
CA PRO A 259 -15.17 -17.28 4.67
C PRO A 259 -16.37 -16.41 4.29
N CYS A 260 -16.46 -15.21 4.86
CA CYS A 260 -17.49 -14.26 4.47
C CYS A 260 -17.23 -13.70 3.07
N GLU A 261 -18.20 -13.80 2.16
CA GLU A 261 -18.06 -13.27 0.79
C GLU A 261 -17.81 -11.75 0.70
N ARG A 262 -18.19 -11.00 1.74
CA ARG A 262 -18.06 -9.53 1.74
C ARG A 262 -16.73 -9.04 2.27
N CYS A 263 -16.27 -9.63 3.37
CA CYS A 263 -15.10 -9.14 4.11
C CYS A 263 -14.02 -10.21 4.33
N THR A 264 -14.19 -11.41 3.76
CA THR A 264 -13.25 -12.55 3.78
C THR A 264 -12.89 -13.09 5.16
N PHE A 265 -13.51 -12.57 6.23
CA PHE A 265 -13.34 -13.07 7.58
C PHE A 265 -13.80 -14.54 7.68
N LEU A 266 -12.95 -15.39 8.27
CA LEU A 266 -13.23 -16.80 8.48
C LEU A 266 -14.09 -16.96 9.75
N ASN A 267 -15.38 -17.24 9.56
CA ASN A 267 -16.33 -17.38 10.64
C ASN A 267 -16.40 -18.84 11.12
N PRO A 268 -16.64 -19.08 12.43
CA PRO A 268 -16.91 -20.42 12.93
C PRO A 268 -18.11 -21.08 12.22
N PRO A 269 -18.16 -22.41 12.09
CA PRO A 269 -19.28 -23.11 11.47
C PRO A 269 -20.62 -22.91 12.20
N SER A 270 -20.57 -22.56 13.49
CA SER A 270 -21.74 -22.33 14.35
C SER A 270 -22.47 -21.01 14.11
N VAL A 271 -21.86 -20.04 13.42
CA VAL A 271 -22.50 -18.74 13.14
C VAL A 271 -22.97 -18.68 11.69
N VAL A 272 -24.18 -18.13 11.49
CA VAL A 272 -24.79 -17.92 10.15
C VAL A 272 -24.67 -16.49 9.67
N VAL A 273 -24.13 -15.60 10.49
CA VAL A 273 -23.89 -14.19 10.18
C VAL A 273 -22.42 -13.88 10.46
N CYS A 274 -21.81 -13.08 9.59
CA CYS A 274 -20.42 -12.70 9.74
C CYS A 274 -20.21 -11.83 10.98
N SER A 275 -19.29 -12.23 11.86
CA SER A 275 -18.97 -11.51 13.10
C SER A 275 -18.39 -10.12 12.91
N VAL A 276 -17.93 -9.78 11.70
CA VAL A 276 -17.27 -8.50 11.38
C VAL A 276 -18.19 -7.56 10.62
N CYS A 277 -18.94 -8.06 9.64
CA CYS A 277 -19.69 -7.22 8.71
C CYS A 277 -21.20 -7.49 8.68
N GLU A 278 -21.68 -8.37 9.56
CA GLU A 278 -23.08 -8.75 9.74
C GLU A 278 -23.77 -9.31 8.48
N LYS A 279 -23.00 -9.67 7.44
CA LYS A 279 -23.54 -10.33 6.24
C LYS A 279 -23.89 -11.78 6.57
N SER A 280 -25.10 -12.19 6.19
CA SER A 280 -25.55 -13.60 6.23
C SER A 280 -24.66 -14.51 5.40
N ARG A 281 -24.51 -15.76 5.85
CA ARG A 281 -23.81 -16.84 5.13
C ARG A 281 -24.55 -17.27 3.86
N TYR A 282 -25.88 -17.12 3.86
CA TYR A 282 -26.79 -17.38 2.73
C TYR A 282 -27.37 -16.08 2.19
#